data_AF-A0A971D4H8-F1
#
_entry.id   AF-A0A971D4H8-F1
#
_cell.length_a   1.000
_cell.length_b   1.000
_cell.length_c   1.000
_cell.angle_alpha   90.00
_cell.angle_beta   90.00
_cell.angle_gamma   90.00
#
_symmetry.space_group_name_H-M   'P 1'
#
loop_
_entity.id
_entity.type
_entity.pdbx_description
1 polymer ?
#
loop_
_entity_poly.entity_id
_entity_poly.type
_entity_poly.pdbx_seq_one_letter_code
_entity_poly.pdbx_strand_id
1 'polypeptide(L)' 'VEFTAETSGVVIHYRVTFLFHGKLLFDFTEQAVVDDWDSLAPTLAAVTQSFTLD' A
#
# COMPACT_ATOMS: atom_id res chain seq x y z
N VAL A 1 -0.32 8.03 1.61
CA VAL A 1 -1.07 8.67 0.49
C VAL A 1 -1.92 7.61 -0.15
N GLU A 2 -3.20 7.90 -0.44
CA GLU A 2 -4.09 6.97 -1.14
C GLU A 2 -4.59 7.62 -2.42
N PHE A 3 -4.63 6.85 -3.51
CA PHE A 3 -5.12 7.30 -4.81
C PHE A 3 -5.53 6.11 -5.68
N THR A 4 -6.34 6.36 -6.71
CA THR A 4 -6.63 5.39 -7.76
C THR A 4 -5.97 5.82 -9.08
N ALA A 5 -5.60 4.84 -9.89
CA ALA A 5 -5.16 5.07 -11.26
C ALA A 5 -5.84 4.07 -12.20
N GLU A 6 -6.17 4.52 -13.41
CA GLU A 6 -6.78 3.68 -14.43
C GLU A 6 -5.78 3.41 -15.57
N THR A 7 -5.66 2.16 -15.97
CA THR A 7 -4.89 1.76 -17.15
C THR A 7 -5.61 0.65 -17.90
N SER A 8 -5.80 0.83 -19.22
CA SER A 8 -6.48 -0.15 -20.08
C SER A 8 -7.86 -0.60 -19.56
N GLY A 9 -8.62 0.30 -18.92
CA GLY A 9 -9.94 0.01 -18.34
C GLY A 9 -9.93 -0.71 -16.98
N VAL A 10 -8.75 -0.92 -16.37
CA VAL A 10 -8.62 -1.47 -15.02
C VAL A 10 -8.30 -0.35 -14.05
N VAL A 11 -9.12 -0.20 -13.01
CA VAL A 11 -8.89 0.76 -11.93
C VAL A 11 -8.18 0.07 -10.77
N ILE A 12 -7.01 0.59 -10.42
CA ILE A 12 -6.17 0.07 -9.32
C ILE A 12 -6.19 1.11 -8.19
N HIS A 13 -6.45 0.66 -6.97
CA HIS A 13 -6.29 1.45 -5.75
C HIS A 13 -4.87 1.28 -5.22
N TYR A 14 -4.23 2.39 -4.86
CA TYR A 14 -2.90 2.43 -4.26
C TYR A 14 -2.94 3.08 -2.89
N ARG A 15 -2.24 2.48 -1.93
CA ARG A 15 -1.86 3.10 -0.66
C ARG A 15 -0.36 3.07 -0.51
N VAL A 16 0.23 4.25 -0.35
CA VAL A 16 1.68 4.44 -0.17
C VAL A 16 1.95 4.89 1.25
N THR A 17 2.75 4.11 1.98
CA THR A 17 3.17 4.39 3.36
C THR A 17 4.67 4.64 3.38
N PHE A 18 5.09 5.78 3.93
CA PHE A 18 6.50 6.11 4.14
C PHE A 18 6.84 5.95 5.61
N LEU A 19 7.85 5.12 5.90
CA LEU A 19 8.39 4.93 7.24
C LEU A 19 9.81 5.50 7.29
N PHE A 20 10.07 6.35 8.28
CA PHE A 20 11.40 6.91 8.53
C PHE A 20 12.01 6.25 9.78
N HIS A 21 13.25 5.77 9.66
CA HIS A 21 14.03 5.28 10.79
C HIS A 21 15.43 5.91 10.77
N GLY A 22 15.63 6.95 11.60
CA GLY A 22 16.85 7.75 11.57
C GLY A 22 17.04 8.44 10.22
N LYS A 23 18.06 8.01 9.45
CA LYS A 23 18.36 8.50 8.09
C LYS A 23 17.79 7.61 6.98
N LEU A 24 17.16 6.50 7.34
CA LEU A 24 16.58 5.54 6.40
C LEU A 24 15.13 5.91 6.09
N LEU A 25 14.74 5.74 4.83
CA LEU A 25 13.38 5.86 4.33
C LEU A 25 12.97 4.52 3.72
N PHE A 26 11.82 4.02 4.12
CA PHE A 26 11.17 2.85 3.55
C PHE A 26 9.84 3.27 2.93
N ASP A 27 9.61 2.87 1.70
CA ASP A 27 8.37 3.05 0.97
C ASP A 27 7.64 1.72 0.80
N PHE A 28 6.43 1.64 1.32
CA PHE A 28 5.53 0.50 1.15
C PHE A 28 4.41 0.93 0.21
N THR A 29 4.31 0.25 -0.93
CA THR A 29 3.22 0.46 -1.89
C THR A 29 2.32 -0.76 -1.90
N GLU A 30 1.10 -0.56 -1.40
CA GLU A 30 0.03 -1.55 -1.40
C GLU A 30 -0.90 -1.24 -2.57
N GLN A 31 -1.25 -2.26 -3.36
CA GLN A 31 -2.10 -2.08 -4.53
C GLN A 31 -3.04 -3.27 -4.73
N ALA A 32 -4.26 -2.98 -5.17
CA ALA A 32 -5.20 -3.98 -5.65
C ALA A 32 -6.14 -3.36 -6.69
N VAL A 33 -6.76 -4.19 -7.52
CA VAL A 33 -7.91 -3.72 -8.33
C VAL A 33 -9.00 -3.19 -7.39
N VAL A 34 -9.68 -2.11 -7.78
CA VAL A 34 -10.57 -1.36 -6.88
C VAL A 34 -11.69 -2.24 -6.32
N ASP A 35 -12.17 -3.21 -7.09
CA ASP A 35 -13.24 -4.14 -6.70
C ASP A 35 -12.81 -5.10 -5.57
N ASP A 36 -11.51 -5.40 -5.47
CA ASP A 36 -10.96 -6.30 -4.44
C ASP A 36 -10.40 -5.53 -3.24
N TRP A 37 -10.22 -4.21 -3.35
CA TRP A 37 -9.48 -3.39 -2.38
C TRP A 37 -10.01 -3.55 -0.95
N ASP A 38 -11.31 -3.37 -0.73
CA ASP A 38 -11.88 -3.40 0.62
C ASP A 38 -11.68 -4.75 1.32
N SER A 39 -11.62 -5.84 0.55
CA SER A 39 -11.36 -7.19 1.08
C SER A 39 -9.89 -7.41 1.45
N LEU A 40 -8.96 -6.84 0.66
CA LEU A 40 -7.52 -7.05 0.81
C LEU A 40 -6.84 -5.99 1.69
N ALA A 41 -7.40 -4.78 1.77
CA ALA A 41 -6.82 -3.64 2.47
C ALA A 41 -6.44 -3.92 3.93
N PRO A 42 -7.21 -4.70 4.73
CA PRO A 42 -6.81 -5.08 6.09
C PRO A 42 -5.57 -5.98 6.11
N THR A 43 -5.48 -6.96 5.21
CA THR A 43 -4.33 -7.87 5.11
C THR A 43 -3.09 -7.13 4.63
N LEU A 44 -3.22 -6.26 3.62
CA LEU A 44 -2.14 -5.41 3.15
C LEU A 44 -1.62 -4.50 4.29
N ALA A 45 -2.53 -3.89 5.05
CA ALA A 45 -2.18 -3.04 6.19
C ALA A 45 -1.40 -3.81 7.25
N ALA A 46 -1.83 -5.03 7.57
CA ALA A 46 -1.17 -5.88 8.55
C ALA A 46 0.26 -6.24 8.12
N VAL A 47 0.48 -6.54 6.83
CA VAL A 47 1.82 -6.80 6.29
C VAL A 47 2.72 -5.56 6.46
N THR A 48 2.24 -4.39 6.04
CA THR A 48 3.00 -3.13 6.18
C THR A 48 3.33 -2.80 7.65
N GLN A 49 2.36 -2.97 8.55
CA GLN A 49 2.54 -2.71 9.99
C GLN A 49 3.41 -3.75 10.69
N SER A 50 3.54 -4.96 10.14
CA SER A 50 4.40 -6.00 10.68
C SER A 50 5.89 -5.80 10.37
N PHE A 51 6.23 -4.82 9.53
CA PHE A 51 7.62 -4.52 9.22
C PHE A 51 8.38 -4.03 10.46
N THR A 52 9.44 -4.75 10.82
CA THR A 52 10.40 -4.37 11.86
C THR A 52 11.80 -4.29 11.26
N LEU A 53 12.65 -3.46 11.87
CA LEU A 53 14.06 -3.37 11.55
C LEU A 53 14.83 -3.82 12.80
N ASP A 54 15.28 -5.06 12.79
CA ASP A 54 16.10 -5.65 13.86
C ASP A 54 17.56 -5.17 13.79
#